data_AF-A0A969GLP1-F1
#
_entry.id   AF-A0A969GLP1-F1
#
_cell.length_a   1.000
_cell.length_b   1.000
_cell.length_c   1.000
_cell.angle_alpha   90.00
_cell.angle_beta   90.00
_cell.angle_gamma   90.00
#
_symmetry.space_group_name_H-M   'P 1'
#
loop_
_entity.id
_entity.type
_entity.pdbx_description
1 polymer ?
#
loop_
_entity_poly.entity_id
_entity_poly.type
_entity_poly.pdbx_seq_one_letter_code
_entity_poly.pdbx_strand_id
1 'polypeptide(L)'
;MTLRGFLMGSVDVVPGVSGGTIALLVGIYEELIQSIRMVGQPVFWHALLRFRIPEALRLVNWTFLLALFIGIGLAIVTLAPGIEWMLDNQPELIWSFFFGLVLASIISVARRIHGWNMRLWLALLAGAIGAFIIVGMVPRQTPDTWWFLIFSGALAASAMTLARHLRLVYPGATWQV
;
A
#
# COMPACT_ATOMS: atom_id res chain seq x y z
N MET A 1 13.51 16.52 1.19
CA MET A 1 13.11 15.19 0.70
C MET A 1 12.76 14.24 1.84
N THR A 2 13.59 14.12 2.88
CA THR A 2 13.34 13.25 4.05
C THR A 2 11.99 13.50 4.73
N LEU A 3 11.59 14.77 4.92
CA LEU A 3 10.26 15.11 5.47
C LEU A 3 9.11 14.61 4.58
N ARG A 4 9.27 14.65 3.26
CA ARG A 4 8.26 14.16 2.30
C ARG A 4 8.17 12.63 2.34
N GLY A 5 9.32 11.96 2.47
CA GLY A 5 9.39 10.51 2.73
C GLY A 5 8.79 10.12 4.07
N PHE A 6 9.00 10.94 5.11
CA PHE A 6 8.38 10.73 6.41
C PHE A 6 6.85 10.84 6.32
N LEU A 7 6.32 11.90 5.70
CA LEU A 7 4.88 12.08 5.51
C LEU A 7 4.25 10.93 4.71
N MET A 8 4.92 10.48 3.65
CA MET A 8 4.50 9.32 2.86
C MET A 8 4.50 8.04 3.71
N GLY A 9 5.57 7.79 4.47
CA GLY A 9 5.70 6.62 5.34
C GLY A 9 4.73 6.62 6.52
N SER A 10 4.43 7.78 7.12
CA SER A 10 3.44 7.89 8.19
C SER A 10 2.04 7.50 7.71
N VAL A 11 1.74 7.84 6.46
CA VAL A 11 0.47 7.51 5.82
C VAL A 11 0.39 6.01 5.50
N ASP A 12 1.49 5.38 5.10
CA ASP A 12 1.52 3.94 4.84
C ASP A 12 1.37 3.10 6.13
N VAL A 13 1.72 3.66 7.29
CA VAL A 13 1.49 3.04 8.61
C VAL A 13 0.00 3.12 9.02
N VAL A 14 -0.76 4.09 8.50
CA VAL A 14 -2.17 4.26 8.84
C VAL A 14 -3.07 3.64 7.75
N PRO A 15 -3.89 2.62 8.08
CA PRO A 15 -4.79 2.01 7.11
C PRO A 15 -5.84 2.99 6.59
N GLY A 16 -6.12 2.90 5.29
CA GLY A 16 -7.14 3.71 4.62
C GLY A 16 -6.64 4.99 3.96
N VAL A 17 -5.34 5.29 4.04
CA VAL A 17 -4.73 6.43 3.34
C VAL A 17 -3.61 5.92 2.42
N SER A 18 -3.61 6.33 1.15
CA SER A 18 -2.62 5.87 0.16
C SER A 18 -1.38 6.77 0.17
N GLY A 19 -0.21 6.21 0.47
CA GLY A 19 1.07 6.92 0.36
C GLY A 19 1.33 7.47 -1.05
N GLY A 20 0.79 6.82 -2.08
CA GLY A 20 0.84 7.31 -3.46
C GLY A 20 0.08 8.62 -3.68
N THR A 21 -1.03 8.83 -2.97
CA THR A 21 -1.80 10.10 -3.04
C THR A 21 -1.03 11.23 -2.36
N ILE A 22 -0.38 10.96 -1.23
CA ILE A 22 0.46 11.93 -0.53
C ILE A 22 1.70 12.26 -1.36
N ALA A 23 2.31 11.26 -2.00
CA ALA A 23 3.41 11.47 -2.92
C ALA A 23 3.03 12.41 -4.08
N LEU A 24 1.79 12.30 -4.60
CA LEU A 24 1.28 13.20 -5.63
C LEU A 24 1.03 14.62 -5.07
N LEU A 25 0.35 14.73 -3.93
CA LEU A 25 0.05 16.02 -3.29
C LEU A 25 1.31 16.81 -2.94
N VAL A 26 2.37 16.09 -2.54
CA VAL A 26 3.66 16.69 -2.15
C VAL A 26 4.59 16.89 -3.37
N GLY A 27 4.17 16.46 -4.56
CA GLY A 27 4.87 16.68 -5.83
C GLY A 27 6.15 15.85 -5.98
N ILE A 28 6.19 14.66 -5.40
CA ILE A 28 7.31 13.70 -5.50
C ILE A 28 6.95 12.44 -6.29
N TYR A 29 5.71 12.32 -6.74
CA TYR A 29 5.19 11.13 -7.42
C TYR A 29 5.89 10.88 -8.76
N GLU A 30 6.03 11.92 -9.57
CA GLU A 30 6.65 11.85 -10.89
C GLU A 30 8.11 11.40 -10.80
N GLU A 31 8.85 11.99 -9.87
CA GLU A 31 10.26 11.69 -9.64
C GLU A 31 10.46 10.27 -9.08
N LEU A 32 9.55 9.82 -8.19
CA LEU A 32 9.53 8.45 -7.68
C LEU A 32 9.28 7.43 -8.80
N ILE A 33 8.24 7.63 -9.62
CA ILE A 33 7.88 6.71 -10.70
C ILE A 33 8.98 6.68 -11.77
N GLN A 34 9.56 7.82 -12.14
CA GLN A 34 10.68 7.87 -13.08
C GLN A 34 11.89 7.11 -12.55
N SER A 35 12.23 7.31 -11.27
CA SER A 35 13.33 6.62 -10.62
C SER A 35 13.12 5.10 -10.57
N ILE A 36 11.93 4.64 -10.19
CA ILE A 36 11.58 3.20 -10.19
C ILE A 36 11.65 2.61 -11.61
N ARG A 37 11.11 3.33 -12.60
CA ARG A 37 11.12 2.89 -14.00
C ARG A 37 12.55 2.72 -14.52
N MET A 38 13.46 3.63 -14.18
CA MET A 38 14.86 3.56 -14.60
C MET A 38 15.62 2.41 -13.92
N VAL A 39 15.36 2.15 -12.64
CA VAL A 39 15.91 0.98 -11.92
C VAL A 39 15.42 -0.34 -12.54
N GLY A 40 14.19 -0.39 -13.02
CA GLY A 40 13.61 -1.56 -13.71
C GLY A 40 14.15 -1.79 -15.12
N GLN A 41 14.92 -0.87 -15.70
CA GLN A 41 15.43 -1.02 -17.07
C GLN A 41 16.70 -1.88 -17.12
N PRO A 42 16.90 -2.67 -18.19
CA PRO A 42 18.11 -3.46 -18.38
C PRO A 42 19.38 -2.61 -18.36
N VAL A 43 19.31 -1.38 -18.87
CA VAL A 43 20.46 -0.44 -18.96
C VAL A 43 21.07 -0.16 -17.58
N PHE A 44 20.23 0.01 -16.56
CA PHE A 44 20.67 0.21 -15.19
C PHE A 44 21.43 -1.02 -14.66
N TRP A 45 20.85 -2.22 -14.83
CA TRP A 45 21.49 -3.47 -14.42
C TRP A 45 22.77 -3.77 -15.19
N HIS A 46 22.84 -3.46 -16.48
CA HIS A 46 24.06 -3.61 -17.28
C HIS A 46 25.18 -2.67 -16.80
N ALA A 47 24.85 -1.44 -16.45
CA ALA A 47 25.82 -0.49 -15.88
C ALA A 47 26.33 -0.96 -14.51
N LEU A 48 25.44 -1.49 -13.67
CA LEU A 48 25.78 -2.00 -12.34
C LEU A 48 26.66 -3.27 -12.41
N LEU A 49 26.29 -4.24 -13.26
CA LEU A 49 27.03 -5.49 -13.46
C LEU A 49 28.42 -5.27 -14.11
N ARG A 50 28.60 -4.16 -14.83
CA ARG A 50 29.90 -3.74 -15.40
C ARG A 50 30.72 -2.84 -14.46
N PHE A 51 30.34 -2.75 -13.17
CA PHE A 51 30.98 -1.89 -12.16
C PHE A 51 31.05 -0.40 -12.53
N ARG A 52 30.20 0.07 -13.46
CA ARG A 52 30.07 1.47 -13.85
C ARG A 52 29.11 2.20 -12.91
N ILE A 53 29.41 2.15 -11.62
CA ILE A 53 28.62 2.76 -10.54
C ILE A 53 28.27 4.23 -10.82
N PRO A 54 29.20 5.12 -11.23
CA PRO A 54 28.84 6.52 -11.47
C PRO A 54 27.91 6.72 -12.68
N GLU A 55 27.94 5.86 -13.69
CA GLU A 55 26.99 5.91 -14.82
C GLU A 55 25.60 5.41 -14.38
N ALA A 56 25.54 4.33 -13.58
CA ALA A 56 24.31 3.84 -12.97
C ALA A 56 23.68 4.87 -12.01
N LEU A 57 24.52 5.61 -11.27
CA LEU A 57 24.08 6.67 -10.36
C LEU A 57 23.58 7.93 -11.09
N ARG A 58 23.95 8.15 -12.35
CA ARG A 58 23.43 9.24 -13.18
C ARG A 58 22.10 8.90 -13.85
N LEU A 59 21.82 7.61 -14.05
CA LEU A 59 20.58 7.13 -14.67
C LEU A 59 19.36 7.28 -13.75
N VAL A 60 19.58 7.39 -12.43
CA VAL A 60 18.53 7.44 -11.41
C VAL A 60 18.87 8.54 -10.40
N ASN A 61 17.88 9.29 -9.91
CA ASN A 61 18.12 10.23 -8.81
C ASN A 61 18.28 9.49 -7.47
N TRP A 62 19.48 8.97 -7.21
CA TRP A 62 19.75 8.15 -6.02
C TRP A 62 19.69 8.93 -4.71
N THR A 63 20.07 10.21 -4.71
CA THR A 63 19.97 11.04 -3.51
C THR A 63 18.52 11.28 -3.12
N PHE A 64 17.62 11.46 -4.11
CA PHE A 64 16.18 11.49 -3.90
C PHE A 64 15.67 10.17 -3.31
N LEU A 65 15.98 9.03 -3.94
CA LEU A 65 15.51 7.72 -3.48
C LEU A 65 15.99 7.42 -2.06
N LEU A 66 17.27 7.60 -1.78
CA LEU A 66 17.83 7.37 -0.45
C LEU A 66 17.18 8.26 0.60
N ALA A 67 17.02 9.56 0.33
CA ALA A 67 16.37 10.47 1.27
C ALA A 67 14.89 10.11 1.50
N LEU A 68 14.20 9.62 0.47
CA LEU A 68 12.82 9.15 0.58
C LEU A 68 12.73 7.88 1.43
N PHE A 69 13.55 6.86 1.14
CA PHE A 69 13.59 5.62 1.89
C PHE A 69 13.99 5.83 3.35
N ILE A 70 14.94 6.72 3.62
CA ILE A 70 15.31 7.11 4.99
C ILE A 70 14.11 7.76 5.69
N GLY A 71 13.37 8.63 5.00
CA GLY A 71 12.16 9.25 5.55
C GLY A 71 11.08 8.22 5.90
N ILE A 72 10.81 7.29 4.99
CA ILE A 72 9.83 6.21 5.20
C ILE A 72 10.28 5.29 6.34
N GLY A 73 11.54 4.87 6.34
CA GLY A 73 12.11 4.03 7.40
C GLY A 73 12.04 4.70 8.77
N LEU A 74 12.35 6.01 8.84
CA LEU A 74 12.23 6.78 10.06
C LEU A 74 10.78 6.86 10.54
N ALA A 75 9.81 7.06 9.63
CA ALA A 75 8.39 7.06 9.98
C ALA A 75 7.95 5.70 10.56
N ILE A 76 8.36 4.59 9.95
CA ILE A 76 8.02 3.24 10.42
C ILE A 76 8.65 2.98 11.79
N VAL A 77 9.96 3.21 11.94
CA VAL A 77 10.67 2.95 13.20
C VAL A 77 10.17 3.81 14.35
N THR A 78 9.69 5.03 14.07
CA THR A 78 9.17 5.93 15.11
C THR A 78 7.70 5.65 15.44
N LEU A 79 6.86 5.36 14.44
CA LEU A 79 5.43 5.20 14.64
C LEU A 79 5.01 3.79 15.01
N ALA A 80 5.69 2.76 14.48
CA ALA A 80 5.30 1.36 14.73
C ALA A 80 5.35 1.00 16.23
N PRO A 81 6.41 1.33 17.00
CA PRO A 81 6.43 1.05 18.44
C PRO A 81 5.36 1.84 19.21
N GLY A 82 5.00 3.03 18.73
CA GLY A 82 3.93 3.85 19.32
C GLY A 82 2.56 3.18 19.16
N ILE A 83 2.27 2.64 17.98
CA ILE A 83 1.03 1.89 17.72
C ILE A 83 1.03 0.58 18.50
N GLU A 84 2.14 -0.14 18.54
CA GLU A 84 2.29 -1.38 19.33
C GLU A 84 2.01 -1.13 20.80
N TRP A 85 2.60 -0.07 21.38
CA TRP A 85 2.34 0.34 22.75
C TRP A 85 0.86 0.68 22.97
N MET A 86 0.21 1.39 22.05
CA MET A 86 -1.23 1.67 22.14
C MET A 86 -2.08 0.40 21.99
N LEU A 87 -1.64 -0.58 21.21
CA LEU A 87 -2.32 -1.88 21.10
C LEU A 87 -2.31 -2.63 22.42
N ASP A 88 -1.18 -2.60 23.13
CA ASP A 88 -1.02 -3.32 24.39
C ASP A 88 -1.67 -2.59 25.57
N ASN A 89 -1.59 -1.26 25.60
CA ASN A 89 -2.03 -0.46 26.75
C ASN A 89 -3.45 0.11 26.59
N GLN A 90 -3.90 0.36 25.36
CA GLN A 90 -5.23 0.92 25.06
C GLN A 90 -5.85 0.29 23.79
N PRO A 91 -6.05 -1.04 23.77
CA PRO A 91 -6.59 -1.74 22.60
C PRO A 91 -7.96 -1.22 22.17
N GLU A 92 -8.82 -0.84 23.13
CA GLU A 92 -10.16 -0.33 22.86
C GLU A 92 -10.14 0.93 21.98
N LEU A 93 -9.18 1.82 22.19
CA LEU A 93 -9.05 3.06 21.42
C LEU A 93 -8.67 2.78 19.97
N ILE A 94 -7.68 1.89 19.77
CA ILE A 94 -7.20 1.52 18.44
C ILE A 94 -8.26 0.74 17.66
N TRP A 95 -8.93 -0.21 18.31
CA TRP A 95 -10.01 -0.97 17.69
C TRP A 95 -11.17 -0.06 17.30
N SER A 96 -11.55 0.89 18.16
CA SER A 96 -12.59 1.87 17.85
C SER A 96 -12.22 2.79 16.70
N PHE A 97 -10.95 3.24 16.65
CA PHE A 97 -10.43 4.06 15.55
C PHE A 97 -10.50 3.33 14.21
N PHE A 98 -9.97 2.10 14.14
CA PHE A 98 -10.01 1.31 12.90
C PHE A 98 -11.42 0.91 12.51
N PHE A 99 -12.27 0.56 13.48
CA PHE A 99 -13.68 0.29 13.22
C PHE A 99 -14.39 1.51 12.62
N GLY A 100 -14.12 2.71 13.14
CA GLY A 100 -14.62 3.96 12.59
C GLY A 100 -14.18 4.20 11.14
N LEU A 101 -12.90 3.94 10.82
CA LEU A 101 -12.39 4.03 9.44
C LEU A 101 -13.06 3.04 8.48
N VAL A 102 -13.26 1.78 8.92
CA VAL A 102 -13.97 0.76 8.13
C VAL A 102 -15.41 1.18 7.89
N LEU A 103 -16.12 1.66 8.92
CA LEU A 103 -17.49 2.18 8.77
C LEU A 103 -17.55 3.37 7.81
N ALA A 104 -16.63 4.32 7.92
CA ALA A 104 -16.57 5.46 7.02
C ALA A 104 -16.36 5.02 5.56
N SER A 105 -15.51 4.00 5.34
CA SER A 105 -15.30 3.40 4.01
C SER A 105 -16.57 2.76 3.46
N ILE A 106 -17.27 1.94 4.26
CA ILE A 106 -18.53 1.31 3.87
C ILE A 106 -19.57 2.38 3.51
N ILE A 107 -19.71 3.42 4.33
CA ILE A 107 -20.66 4.52 4.07
C ILE A 107 -20.28 5.27 2.79
N SER A 108 -18.99 5.55 2.57
CA SER A 108 -18.49 6.22 1.36
C SER A 108 -18.84 5.43 0.10
N VAL A 109 -18.59 4.12 0.11
CA VAL A 109 -18.93 3.22 -1.01
C VAL A 109 -20.45 3.12 -1.19
N ALA A 110 -21.20 2.93 -0.10
CA ALA A 110 -22.67 2.84 -0.13
C ALA A 110 -23.33 4.07 -0.75
N ARG A 111 -22.78 5.27 -0.51
CA ARG A 111 -23.27 6.53 -1.12
C ARG A 111 -23.00 6.64 -2.62
N ARG A 112 -22.05 5.88 -3.17
CA ARG A 112 -21.76 5.88 -4.62
C ARG A 112 -22.72 4.97 -5.41
N ILE A 113 -23.44 4.08 -4.73
CA ILE A 113 -24.37 3.12 -5.35
C ILE A 113 -25.73 3.80 -5.59
N HIS A 114 -26.07 4.02 -6.85
CA HIS A 114 -27.36 4.57 -7.26
C HIS A 114 -28.35 3.43 -7.57
N GLY A 115 -29.28 3.18 -6.65
CA GLY A 115 -30.33 2.17 -6.81
C GLY A 115 -30.05 0.87 -6.04
N TRP A 116 -30.61 0.77 -4.83
CA TRP A 116 -30.57 -0.45 -4.04
C TRP A 116 -31.61 -1.43 -4.58
N ASN A 117 -31.15 -2.60 -5.02
CA ASN A 117 -32.02 -3.66 -5.53
C ASN A 117 -31.79 -4.96 -4.74
N MET A 118 -32.75 -5.89 -4.76
CA MET A 118 -32.68 -7.17 -4.04
C MET A 118 -31.40 -7.95 -4.40
N ARG A 119 -30.98 -7.90 -5.67
CA ARG A 119 -29.73 -8.52 -6.13
C ARG A 119 -28.49 -7.96 -5.42
N LEU A 120 -28.47 -6.66 -5.13
CA LEU A 120 -27.36 -6.01 -4.43
C LEU A 120 -27.32 -6.43 -2.96
N TRP A 121 -28.48 -6.55 -2.32
CA TRP A 121 -28.57 -7.07 -0.95
C TRP A 121 -28.11 -8.52 -0.84
N LEU A 122 -28.50 -9.37 -1.79
CA LEU A 122 -28.02 -10.75 -1.87
C LEU A 122 -26.51 -10.82 -2.12
N ALA A 123 -25.96 -9.97 -2.99
CA ALA A 123 -24.53 -9.89 -3.22
C ALA A 123 -23.75 -9.40 -1.99
N LEU A 124 -24.27 -8.41 -1.26
CA LEU A 124 -23.70 -7.94 -0.01
C LEU A 124 -23.69 -9.03 1.06
N LEU A 125 -24.81 -9.74 1.21
CA LEU A 125 -24.91 -10.84 2.18
C LEU A 125 -23.96 -11.98 1.82
N ALA A 126 -23.93 -12.39 0.55
CA ALA A 126 -23.00 -13.41 0.08
C ALA A 126 -21.53 -12.99 0.27
N GLY A 127 -21.21 -11.72 0.00
CA GLY A 127 -19.89 -11.15 0.23
C GLY A 127 -19.51 -11.12 1.72
N ALA A 128 -20.43 -10.73 2.60
CA ALA A 128 -20.22 -10.72 4.04
C ALA A 128 -19.99 -12.12 4.61
N ILE A 129 -20.79 -13.10 4.18
CA ILE A 129 -20.62 -14.51 4.57
C ILE A 129 -19.28 -15.04 4.03
N GLY A 130 -18.96 -14.77 2.76
CA GLY A 130 -17.69 -15.16 2.15
C GLY A 130 -16.50 -14.57 2.90
N ALA A 131 -16.54 -13.28 3.22
CA ALA A 131 -15.51 -12.60 4.00
C ALA A 131 -15.37 -13.22 5.40
N PHE A 132 -16.48 -13.51 6.09
CA PHE A 132 -16.46 -14.15 7.40
C PHE A 132 -15.81 -15.53 7.37
N ILE A 133 -16.14 -16.35 6.37
CA ILE A 133 -15.53 -17.67 6.18
C ILE A 133 -14.03 -17.55 5.90
N ILE A 134 -13.64 -16.66 4.98
CA ILE A 134 -12.23 -16.45 4.62
C ILE A 134 -11.42 -15.99 5.83
N VAL A 135 -11.91 -15.00 6.59
CA VAL A 135 -11.24 -14.51 7.81
C VAL A 135 -11.14 -15.62 8.86
N GLY A 136 -12.18 -16.43 9.01
CA GLY A 136 -12.17 -17.60 9.91
C GLY A 136 -11.18 -18.70 9.50
N MET A 137 -10.80 -18.77 8.22
CA MET A 137 -9.82 -19.72 7.69
C MET A 137 -8.37 -19.25 7.81
N VAL A 138 -8.12 -17.97 8.14
CA VAL A 138 -6.74 -17.46 8.29
C VAL A 138 -6.05 -18.19 9.45
N PRO A 139 -4.90 -18.84 9.21
CA PRO A 139 -4.17 -19.53 10.28
C PRO A 139 -3.80 -18.54 11.39
N ARG A 140 -4.18 -18.84 12.64
CA ARG A 140 -3.81 -18.02 13.82
C ARG A 140 -2.31 -18.01 14.11
N GLN A 141 -1.54 -18.86 13.44
CA GLN A 141 -0.09 -18.89 13.45
C GLN A 141 0.39 -18.89 12.00
N THR A 142 0.71 -17.72 11.49
CA THR A 142 1.43 -17.58 10.22
C THR A 142 2.88 -18.00 10.43
N PRO A 143 3.49 -18.82 9.55
CA PRO A 143 4.91 -19.12 9.65
C PRO A 143 5.76 -17.85 9.48
N ASP A 144 6.55 -17.49 10.49
CA ASP A 144 7.46 -16.33 10.46
C ASP A 144 8.74 -16.58 9.62
N THR A 145 8.77 -17.68 8.87
CA THR A 145 9.88 -18.03 7.99
C THR A 145 10.06 -16.98 6.89
N TRP A 146 11.31 -16.49 6.73
CA TRP A 146 11.69 -15.44 5.78
C TRP A 146 11.20 -15.69 4.33
N TRP A 147 11.22 -16.94 3.86
CA TRP A 147 10.74 -17.28 2.52
C TRP A 147 9.22 -17.07 2.38
N PHE A 148 8.43 -17.39 3.40
CA PHE A 148 6.98 -17.19 3.40
C PHE A 148 6.61 -15.69 3.38
N LEU A 149 7.37 -14.86 4.10
CA LEU A 149 7.22 -13.41 4.08
C LEU A 149 7.52 -12.81 2.70
N ILE A 150 8.58 -13.29 2.04
CA ILE A 150 8.92 -12.83 0.68
C ILE A 150 7.85 -13.25 -0.32
N PHE A 151 7.39 -14.50 -0.28
CA PHE A 151 6.37 -15.00 -1.21
C PHE A 151 5.00 -14.32 -1.01
N SER A 152 4.57 -14.13 0.24
CA SER A 152 3.32 -13.42 0.53
C SER A 152 3.38 -11.96 0.10
N GLY A 153 4.50 -11.27 0.36
CA GLY A 153 4.74 -9.91 -0.12
C GLY A 153 4.75 -9.80 -1.66
N ALA A 154 5.41 -10.74 -2.35
CA ALA A 154 5.43 -10.78 -3.81
C ALA A 154 4.03 -11.01 -4.42
N LEU A 155 3.23 -11.90 -3.82
CA LEU A 155 1.84 -12.13 -4.22
C LEU A 155 0.98 -10.89 -3.98
N ALA A 156 1.13 -10.23 -2.83
CA ALA A 156 0.41 -8.99 -2.52
C ALA A 156 0.74 -7.88 -3.53
N ALA A 157 2.03 -7.66 -3.84
CA ALA A 157 2.46 -6.68 -4.84
C ALA A 157 1.95 -7.02 -6.25
N SER A 158 1.94 -8.31 -6.61
CA SER A 158 1.42 -8.80 -7.89
C SER A 158 -0.10 -8.58 -8.01
N ALA A 159 -0.85 -8.81 -6.94
CA ALA A 159 -2.29 -8.56 -6.91
C ALA A 159 -2.61 -7.06 -7.07
N MET A 160 -1.86 -6.19 -6.39
CA MET A 160 -2.04 -4.73 -6.51
C MET A 160 -1.74 -4.21 -7.92
N THR A 161 -0.67 -4.71 -8.55
CA THR A 161 -0.29 -4.33 -9.91
C THR A 161 -1.28 -4.86 -10.96
N LEU A 162 -1.78 -6.09 -10.79
CA LEU A 162 -2.82 -6.66 -11.65
C LEU A 162 -4.14 -5.87 -11.55
N ALA A 163 -4.58 -5.54 -10.34
CA ALA A 163 -5.77 -4.72 -10.14
C ALA A 163 -5.65 -3.34 -10.81
N ARG A 164 -4.45 -2.74 -10.77
CA ARG A 164 -4.16 -1.48 -11.47
C ARG A 164 -4.14 -1.64 -12.99
N HIS A 165 -3.58 -2.73 -13.51
CA HIS A 165 -3.54 -2.99 -14.95
C HIS A 165 -4.94 -3.22 -15.52
N LEU A 166 -5.79 -3.95 -14.81
CA LEU A 166 -7.20 -4.15 -15.17
C LEU A 166 -7.96 -2.82 -15.25
N ARG A 167 -7.68 -1.85 -14.38
CA ARG A 167 -8.27 -0.49 -14.46
C ARG A 167 -7.83 0.29 -15.70
N LEU A 168 -6.62 0.08 -16.21
CA LEU A 168 -6.10 0.75 -17.41
C LEU A 168 -6.61 0.12 -18.70
N VAL A 169 -6.78 -1.21 -18.72
CA VAL A 169 -7.26 -1.97 -19.89
C VAL A 169 -8.79 -1.86 -20.04
N TYR A 170 -9.53 -1.68 -18.94
CA TYR A 170 -10.99 -1.52 -18.93
C TYR A 170 -11.42 -0.16 -18.35
N PRO A 171 -11.19 0.95 -19.07
CA PRO A 171 -11.49 2.30 -18.58
C PRO A 171 -12.99 2.59 -18.37
N GLY A 172 -13.89 1.75 -18.90
CA GLY A 172 -15.33 1.85 -18.71
C GLY A 172 -15.88 1.08 -17.51
N ALA A 173 -15.06 0.29 -16.81
CA ALA A 173 -15.49 -0.43 -15.63
C ALA A 173 -15.33 0.48 -14.40
N THR A 174 -16.44 0.90 -13.80
CA THR A 174 -16.51 1.80 -12.64
C THR A 174 -16.01 1.11 -11.36
N TRP A 175 -14.73 0.77 -11.31
CA TRP A 175 -14.07 0.27 -10.10
C TRP A 175 -13.58 1.45 -9.26
N GLN A 176 -14.52 2.20 -8.69
CA GLN A 176 -14.22 3.18 -7.65
C GLN A 176 -14.31 2.47 -6.29
N VAL A 177 -13.18 1.88 -5.89
CA VAL A 177 -12.83 1.73 -4.48
C VAL A 177 -12.05 2.97 -4.10
#